data_AF-A0A839DRU4-F1
#
_entry.id   AF-A0A839DRU4-F1
#
_cell.length_a   1.000
_cell.length_b   1.000
_cell.length_c   1.000
_cell.angle_alpha   90.00
_cell.angle_beta   90.00
_cell.angle_gamma   90.00
#
_symmetry.space_group_name_H-M   'P 1'
#
loop_
_entity.id
_entity.type
_entity.pdbx_description
1 polymer ?
#
loop_
_entity_poly.entity_id
_entity_poly.type
_entity_poly.pdbx_seq_one_letter_code
_entity_poly.pdbx_strand_id
1 'polypeptide(L)'
;MFPSPFRAGSADVFWIVGVGTHVRHATTVLPGARPGGYWVPTVCEQWIRWPFDTVSDRTPESKRITERCPTCTETAEDRDWSGSDWDF
;
A
#
# COMPACT_ATOMS: atom_id res chain seq x y z
N MET A 1 13.81 22.08 -1.50
CA MET A 1 13.81 20.89 -2.37
C MET A 1 12.76 19.95 -1.82
N PHE A 2 11.61 19.81 -2.49
CA PHE A 2 10.57 18.89 -2.04
C PHE A 2 11.09 17.44 -2.19
N PRO A 3 10.89 16.56 -1.20
CA PRO A 3 11.21 15.15 -1.39
C PRO A 3 10.37 14.64 -2.56
N SER A 4 11.03 14.04 -3.55
CA SER A 4 10.33 13.29 -4.61
C SER A 4 9.45 12.26 -3.92
N PRO A 5 8.16 12.13 -4.30
CA PRO A 5 7.30 11.07 -3.77
C PRO A 5 7.76 9.67 -4.18
N PHE A 6 8.82 9.56 -4.98
CA PHE A 6 9.48 8.35 -5.40
C PHE A 6 10.94 8.35 -4.90
N ARG A 7 11.34 7.32 -4.14
CA ARG A 7 12.73 7.13 -3.69
C ARG A 7 13.61 6.66 -4.84
N ALA A 8 14.83 7.19 -4.94
CA ALA A 8 15.90 6.67 -5.79
C ALA A 8 16.69 5.60 -5.00
N GLY A 9 16.36 4.33 -5.20
CA GLY A 9 16.89 3.14 -4.53
C GLY A 9 16.12 1.90 -5.01
N SER A 10 16.37 0.71 -4.43
CA SER A 10 15.44 -0.43 -4.56
C SER A 10 14.03 0.08 -4.24
N ALA A 11 13.07 -0.11 -5.15
CA ALA A 11 11.76 0.51 -4.97
C ALA A 11 11.06 -0.14 -3.78
N ASP A 12 10.80 0.65 -2.74
CA ASP A 12 9.99 0.24 -1.60
C ASP A 12 8.52 0.19 -2.04
N VAL A 13 7.85 -0.95 -1.84
CA VAL A 13 6.39 -1.08 -1.96
C VAL A 13 5.72 -1.08 -0.60
N PHE A 14 4.53 -0.51 -0.55
CA PHE A 14 3.68 -0.44 0.62
C PHE A 14 2.49 -1.36 0.43
N TRP A 15 2.33 -2.30 1.36
CA TRP A 15 1.23 -3.25 1.36
C TRP A 15 0.06 -2.70 2.15
N ILE A 16 -0.96 -2.23 1.43
CA ILE A 16 -2.13 -1.57 2.01
C ILE A 16 -3.38 -2.41 1.77
N VAL A 17 -4.32 -2.37 2.72
CA VAL A 17 -5.68 -2.85 2.50
C VAL A 17 -6.51 -1.67 2.01
N GLY A 18 -7.01 -1.76 0.77
CA GLY A 18 -7.87 -0.73 0.21
C GLY A 18 -9.27 -0.73 0.85
N VAL A 19 -10.00 0.38 0.72
CA VAL A 19 -11.38 0.45 1.23
C VAL A 19 -12.23 -0.61 0.53
N GLY A 20 -12.80 -1.53 1.33
CA GLY A 20 -13.65 -2.62 0.83
C GLY A 20 -12.88 -3.82 0.27
N THR A 21 -11.55 -3.90 0.46
CA THR A 21 -10.77 -5.10 0.10
C THR A 21 -10.49 -5.97 1.33
N HIS A 22 -10.29 -7.27 1.09
CA HIS A 22 -9.92 -8.24 2.13
C HIS A 22 -8.51 -8.80 1.94
N VAL A 23 -7.75 -8.21 1.01
CA VAL A 23 -6.36 -8.56 0.71
C VAL A 23 -5.53 -7.29 0.61
N ARG A 24 -4.23 -7.41 0.91
CA ARG A 24 -3.26 -6.32 0.75
C ARG A 24 -2.78 -6.24 -0.69
N HIS A 25 -2.81 -5.03 -1.25
CA HIS A 25 -2.17 -4.74 -2.51
C HIS A 25 -0.90 -3.91 -2.28
N ALA A 26 0.13 -4.20 -3.06
CA ALA A 26 1.34 -3.40 -3.09
C ALA A 26 1.10 -2.12 -3.91
N THR A 27 1.61 -0.99 -3.43
CA THR A 27 1.67 0.27 -4.16
C THR A 27 3.02 0.94 -3.95
N THR A 28 3.49 1.70 -4.92
CA THR A 28 4.69 2.55 -4.79
C THR A 28 4.36 3.95 -4.29
N VAL A 29 3.07 4.24 -4.06
CA VAL A 29 2.61 5.51 -3.49
C VAL A 29 2.97 5.54 -2.02
N LEU A 30 3.71 6.57 -1.60
CA LEU A 30 4.09 6.75 -0.20
C LEU A 30 2.86 6.86 0.71
N PRO A 31 2.90 6.23 1.89
CA PRO A 31 1.91 6.46 2.93
C PRO A 31 1.77 7.94 3.28
N GLY A 32 0.53 8.43 3.44
CA GLY A 32 0.25 9.84 3.68
C GLY A 32 0.37 10.77 2.46
N ALA A 33 0.76 10.28 1.28
CA ALA A 33 0.83 11.11 0.06
C ALA A 33 -0.56 11.45 -0.52
N ARG A 34 -1.62 10.72 -0.12
CA ARG A 34 -3.00 10.89 -0.57
C ARG A 34 -3.97 10.85 0.61
N PRO A 35 -5.08 11.59 0.54
CA PRO A 35 -6.14 11.47 1.53
C PRO A 35 -6.89 10.14 1.39
N GLY A 36 -7.49 9.68 2.49
CA GLY A 36 -8.39 8.52 2.49
C GLY A 36 -9.50 8.63 1.46
N GLY A 37 -9.83 7.50 0.83
CA GLY A 37 -10.82 7.37 -0.24
C GLY A 37 -10.32 7.72 -1.64
N TYR A 38 -9.11 8.25 -1.80
CA TYR A 38 -8.54 8.56 -3.11
C TYR A 38 -8.18 7.28 -3.88
N TRP A 39 -8.35 7.27 -5.20
CA TRP A 39 -7.94 6.12 -6.01
C TRP A 39 -6.43 6.11 -6.23
N VAL A 40 -5.78 4.99 -5.92
CA VAL A 40 -4.34 4.80 -6.17
C VAL A 40 -4.08 3.58 -7.04
N PRO A 41 -3.04 3.63 -7.88
CA PRO A 41 -2.60 2.46 -8.62
C PRO A 41 -1.88 1.49 -7.69
N THR A 42 -2.15 0.20 -7.89
CA THR A 42 -1.39 -0.89 -7.29
C THR A 42 -0.40 -1.46 -8.31
N VAL A 43 0.53 -2.28 -7.81
CA VAL A 43 1.53 -2.94 -8.65
C VAL A 43 0.89 -3.94 -9.63
N CYS A 44 -0.24 -4.55 -9.28
CA CYS A 44 -0.99 -5.43 -10.19
C CYS A 44 -1.91 -4.66 -11.15
N GLU A 45 -1.69 -3.35 -11.32
CA GLU A 45 -2.43 -2.46 -12.21
C GLU A 45 -3.91 -2.26 -11.85
N GLN A 46 -4.38 -2.86 -10.76
CA GLN A 46 -5.68 -2.58 -10.19
C GLN A 46 -5.66 -1.25 -9.47
N TRP A 47 -6.76 -0.51 -9.57
CA TRP A 47 -6.96 0.69 -8.78
C TRP A 47 -7.72 0.32 -7.52
N ILE A 48 -7.23 0.75 -6.36
CA ILE A 48 -7.92 0.60 -5.09
C ILE A 48 -8.13 1.96 -4.43
N ARG A 49 -9.13 2.05 -3.56
CA ARG A 49 -9.33 3.24 -2.74
C ARG A 49 -8.36 3.23 -1.58
N TRP A 50 -7.63 4.32 -1.42
CA TRP A 50 -6.75 4.58 -0.31
C TRP A 50 -7.53 4.43 1.00
N PRO A 51 -7.03 3.65 1.97
CA PRO A 51 -7.69 3.53 3.26
C PRO A 51 -7.72 4.86 4.01
N PHE A 52 -8.70 5.00 4.90
CA PHE A 52 -8.80 6.14 5.80
C PHE A 52 -7.90 5.91 7.00
N ASP A 53 -7.26 6.98 7.48
CA ASP A 53 -6.48 6.92 8.72
C ASP A 53 -7.36 6.44 9.88
N THR A 54 -6.83 5.51 10.66
CA THR A 54 -7.44 5.07 11.90
C THR A 54 -7.32 6.20 12.91
N VAL A 55 -8.45 6.51 13.55
CA VAL A 55 -8.51 7.48 14.64
C VAL A 55 -7.50 7.08 15.72
N SER A 56 -6.75 8.05 16.24
CA SER A 56 -5.81 7.86 17.34
C SER A 56 -6.44 7.02 18.47
N ASP A 57 -5.64 6.13 19.06
CA ASP A 57 -6.05 5.14 20.08
C ASP A 57 -6.93 3.98 19.60
N ARG A 58 -7.12 3.82 18.27
CA ARG A 58 -7.73 2.61 17.70
C ARG A 58 -6.72 1.74 16.97
N THR A 59 -7.02 0.44 16.92
CA THR A 59 -6.27 -0.50 16.10
C THR A 59 -6.90 -0.59 14.71
N PRO A 60 -6.13 -0.38 13.63
CA PRO A 60 -6.60 -0.59 12.26
C PRO A 60 -7.18 -1.98 12.06
N GLU A 61 -8.34 -2.09 11.40
CA GLU A 61 -8.89 -3.39 11.04
C GLU A 61 -8.00 -4.14 10.05
N SER A 62 -7.25 -3.39 9.23
CA SER A 62 -6.26 -3.88 8.28
C SER A 62 -5.15 -4.72 8.93
N LYS A 63 -4.83 -4.51 10.21
CA LYS A 63 -3.87 -5.36 10.96
C LYS A 63 -4.27 -6.83 11.01
N ARG A 64 -5.56 -7.15 10.90
CA ARG A 64 -6.06 -8.53 10.91
C ARG A 64 -5.92 -9.22 9.55
N ILE A 65 -5.66 -8.44 8.49
CA ILE A 65 -5.56 -8.93 7.12
C ILE A 65 -4.08 -9.17 6.83
N THR A 66 -3.70 -10.43 6.76
CA THR A 66 -2.34 -10.88 6.41
C THR A 66 -2.23 -11.34 4.96
N GLU A 67 -3.37 -11.60 4.31
CA GLU A 67 -3.40 -12.06 2.92
C GLU A 67 -2.91 -10.95 1.99
N ARG A 68 -1.99 -11.31 1.09
CA ARG A 68 -1.44 -10.42 0.05
C ARG A 68 -1.95 -10.85 -1.31
N CYS A 69 -2.21 -9.88 -2.18
CA CYS A 69 -2.56 -10.14 -3.57
C CYS A 69 -1.43 -10.95 -4.24
N PRO A 70 -1.72 -12.11 -4.86
CA PRO A 70 -0.70 -12.98 -5.43
C PRO A 70 0.06 -12.28 -6.57
N THR A 71 -0.64 -11.55 -7.45
CA THR A 71 0.00 -10.80 -8.55
C THR A 71 0.92 -9.69 -8.06
N CYS A 72 0.52 -8.97 -7.00
CA CYS A 72 1.41 -7.99 -6.37
C CYS A 72 2.64 -8.64 -5.74
N THR A 73 2.50 -9.84 -5.19
CA THR A 73 3.58 -10.58 -4.53
C THR A 73 4.60 -11.05 -5.56
N GLU A 74 4.14 -11.74 -6.60
CA GLU A 74 4.95 -12.18 -7.72
C GLU A 74 5.70 -11.01 -8.37
N THR A 75 5.01 -9.90 -8.64
CA THR A 75 5.67 -8.72 -9.25
C THR A 75 6.69 -8.07 -8.32
N ALA A 76 6.45 -8.05 -7.00
CA ALA A 76 7.40 -7.51 -6.05
C ALA A 76 8.66 -8.41 -5.93
N GLU A 77 8.48 -9.73 -5.95
CA GLU A 77 9.56 -10.71 -5.94
C GLU A 77 10.39 -10.65 -7.24
N ASP A 78 9.73 -10.65 -8.40
CA ASP A 78 10.38 -10.56 -9.72
C ASP A 78 11.24 -9.30 -9.89
N ARG A 79 10.86 -8.22 -9.20
CA ARG A 79 11.54 -6.93 -9.27
C ARG A 79 12.49 -6.66 -8.10
N ASP A 80 12.65 -7.61 -7.19
CA ASP A 80 13.45 -7.48 -5.96
C ASP A 80 13.05 -6.23 -5.13
N TRP A 81 11.75 -6.00 -5.02
CA TRP A 81 11.20 -4.86 -4.29
C TRP A 81 11.02 -5.18 -2.81
N SER A 82 11.58 -4.32 -1.95
CA SER A 82 11.36 -4.37 -0.51
C SER A 82 9.94 -3.94 -0.16
N GLY A 83 9.25 -4.74 0.66
CA GLY A 83 7.86 -4.49 1.03
C GLY A 83 7.68 -4.17 2.51
N SER A 84 6.91 -3.13 2.84
CA SER A 84 6.45 -2.85 4.21
C SER A 84 4.94 -2.90 4.31
N ASP A 85 4.42 -3.61 5.31
CA ASP A 85 3.00 -3.57 5.64
C ASP A 85 2.67 -2.20 6.22
N TRP A 86 1.69 -1.53 5.61
CA TRP A 86 1.25 -0.23 6.07
C TRP A 86 -0.22 -0.27 6.44
N ASP A 87 -0.46 -0.15 7.75
CA ASP A 87 -1.79 -0.13 8.33
C ASP A 87 -2.21 1.32 8.58
N PHE A 88 -3.43 1.65 8.17
CA PHE A 88 -4.03 2.96 8.33
C PHE A 88 -4.99 2.94 9.49
#